data_AF-A0A0Z8PVH8-F1
#
_entry.id   AF-A0A0Z8PVH8-F1
#
_cell.length_a   1.000
_cell.length_b   1.000
_cell.length_c   1.000
_cell.angle_alpha   90.00
_cell.angle_beta   90.00
_cell.angle_gamma   90.00
#
_symmetry.space_group_name_H-M   'P 1'
#
loop_
_entity.id
_entity.type
_entity.pdbx_description
1 polymer ?
#
loop_
_entity_poly.entity_id
_entity_poly.type
_entity_poly.pdbx_seq_one_letter_code
_entity_poly.pdbx_strand_id
1 'polypeptide(L)'
;MIGRFVRVLHSKSDLINCAGVGRRTLSRLVEFFPTPTAEHELGHAIGLDHEDSQTSVMESAGSNHGIQQADIDAVLALYSE
;
A
#
# COMPACT_ATOMS: atom_id res chain seq x y z
N MET A 1 28.04 -25.63 -12.94
CA MET A 1 28.18 -25.24 -11.52
C MET A 1 28.07 -23.73 -11.44
N ILE A 2 27.01 -23.21 -10.84
CA ILE A 2 26.67 -21.77 -10.83
C ILE A 2 27.14 -21.17 -9.51
N GLY A 3 28.05 -20.21 -9.57
CA GLY A 3 28.64 -19.52 -8.41
C GLY A 3 28.22 -18.05 -8.34
N ARG A 4 27.39 -17.74 -7.34
CA ARG A 4 27.35 -16.53 -6.48
C ARG A 4 27.71 -15.17 -7.13
N PHE A 5 26.69 -14.41 -7.52
CA PHE A 5 26.76 -12.95 -7.56
C PHE A 5 26.36 -12.39 -6.19
N VAL A 6 27.35 -11.88 -5.45
CA VAL A 6 27.16 -11.03 -4.28
C VAL A 6 26.87 -9.62 -4.79
N ARG A 7 25.65 -9.12 -4.62
CA ARG A 7 25.37 -7.68 -4.71
C ARG A 7 25.28 -7.11 -3.30
N VAL A 8 26.37 -6.48 -2.90
CA VAL A 8 26.40 -5.43 -1.89
C VAL A 8 25.60 -4.26 -2.45
N LEU A 9 24.45 -3.95 -1.86
CA LEU A 9 23.91 -2.59 -1.85
C LEU A 9 23.75 -2.20 -0.39
N HIS A 10 24.57 -1.23 0.01
CA HIS A 10 24.61 -0.66 1.34
C HIS A 10 23.76 0.62 1.35
N SER A 11 22.99 0.76 2.44
CA SER A 11 22.52 2.01 3.07
C SER A 11 21.15 2.58 2.69
N LYS A 12 20.27 2.57 3.73
CA LYS A 12 19.17 3.50 4.06
C LYS A 12 17.96 3.56 3.11
N SER A 13 16.70 3.36 3.53
CA SER A 13 16.07 3.25 4.84
C SER A 13 14.72 2.53 4.67
N ASP A 14 14.42 1.62 5.60
CA ASP A 14 13.11 1.20 6.16
C ASP A 14 11.81 1.22 5.30
N LEU A 15 11.09 0.08 5.32
CA LEU A 15 9.73 -0.24 4.82
C LEU A 15 9.53 -0.84 3.41
N ILE A 16 10.17 -1.97 3.13
CA ILE A 16 9.52 -3.03 2.32
C ILE A 16 9.61 -4.33 3.11
N ASN A 17 8.59 -4.66 3.89
CA ASN A 17 8.43 -6.01 4.42
C ASN A 17 7.91 -6.93 3.30
N CYS A 18 8.80 -7.35 2.39
CA CYS A 18 8.57 -8.46 1.47
C CYS A 18 9.12 -9.77 2.04
N ALA A 19 8.85 -10.06 3.32
CA ALA A 19 9.18 -11.35 3.90
C ALA A 19 8.10 -12.38 3.54
N GLY A 20 8.23 -12.98 2.35
CA GLY A 20 7.67 -14.30 2.07
C GLY A 20 6.70 -14.43 0.90
N VAL A 21 7.16 -14.23 -0.34
CA VAL A 21 6.47 -14.79 -1.51
C VAL A 21 6.81 -16.29 -1.59
N GLY A 22 6.12 -17.07 -0.75
CA GLY A 22 5.93 -18.50 -0.94
C GLY A 22 4.88 -18.70 -2.02
N ARG A 23 5.27 -19.28 -3.16
CA ARG A 23 4.31 -19.70 -4.21
C ARG A 23 3.28 -20.66 -3.62
N ARG A 24 1.99 -20.43 -3.92
CA ARG A 24 0.81 -21.34 -3.95
C ARG A 24 -0.43 -20.42 -3.93
N THR A 25 -1.54 -20.55 -4.65
CA THR A 25 -2.08 -21.44 -5.68
C THR A 25 -3.37 -20.76 -6.16
N LEU A 26 -3.69 -20.93 -7.44
CA LEU A 26 -4.97 -20.73 -8.11
C LEU A 26 -6.22 -20.94 -7.21
N SER A 27 -7.17 -19.99 -7.25
CA SER A 27 -8.59 -20.03 -6.78
C SER A 27 -8.95 -19.23 -5.51
N ARG A 28 -9.14 -17.91 -5.64
CA ARG A 28 -10.09 -17.16 -4.80
C ARG A 28 -10.47 -15.82 -5.46
N LEU A 29 -11.70 -15.70 -5.96
CA LEU A 29 -12.29 -14.45 -6.50
C LEU A 29 -12.48 -13.36 -5.41
N VAL A 30 -11.97 -13.55 -4.19
CA VAL A 30 -12.19 -12.66 -3.03
C VAL A 30 -10.88 -12.31 -2.29
N GLU A 31 -9.72 -12.38 -2.96
CA GLU A 31 -8.42 -11.93 -2.40
C GLU A 31 -7.77 -10.78 -3.15
N PHE A 32 -8.48 -10.15 -4.09
CA PHE A 32 -8.07 -8.83 -4.57
C PHE A 32 -8.58 -7.74 -3.63
N PHE A 33 -8.36 -7.92 -2.33
CA PHE A 33 -8.36 -6.80 -1.40
C PHE A 33 -6.91 -6.30 -1.39
N PRO A 34 -6.58 -5.19 -2.07
CA PRO A 34 -5.27 -4.59 -1.92
C PRO A 34 -4.95 -4.46 -0.42
N THR A 35 -3.73 -4.80 -0.02
CA THR A 35 -3.28 -4.51 1.35
C THR A 35 -3.49 -3.02 1.63
N PRO A 36 -3.71 -2.57 2.87
CA PRO A 36 -3.92 -1.14 3.16
C PRO A 36 -2.77 -0.26 2.65
N THR A 37 -1.55 -0.81 2.56
CA THR A 37 -0.41 -0.17 1.86
C THR A 37 -0.67 0.08 0.37
N ALA A 38 -1.23 -0.89 -0.35
CA ALA A 38 -1.54 -0.71 -1.77
C ALA A 38 -2.71 0.27 -1.97
N GLU A 39 -3.68 0.28 -1.06
CA GLU A 39 -4.76 1.27 -1.05
C GLU A 39 -4.23 2.70 -0.82
N HIS A 40 -3.29 2.87 0.11
CA HIS A 40 -2.59 4.13 0.38
C HIS A 40 -1.87 4.68 -0.86
N GLU A 41 -1.05 3.84 -1.52
CA GLU A 41 -0.34 4.24 -2.74
C GLU A 41 -1.29 4.54 -3.91
N LEU A 42 -2.41 3.82 -4.01
CA LEU A 42 -3.46 4.15 -4.99
C LEU A 42 -4.11 5.48 -4.68
N GLY A 43 -4.32 5.83 -3.40
CA GLY A 43 -4.79 7.14 -2.98
C GLY A 43 -3.90 8.28 -3.49
N HIS A 44 -2.58 8.15 -3.36
CA HIS A 44 -1.64 9.10 -3.97
C HIS A 44 -1.76 9.15 -5.50
N ALA A 45 -1.92 7.99 -6.15
CA ALA A 45 -2.04 7.93 -7.60
C ALA A 45 -3.29 8.64 -8.14
N ILE A 46 -4.37 8.71 -7.34
CA ILE A 46 -5.60 9.42 -7.69
C ILE A 46 -5.65 10.86 -7.17
N GLY A 47 -4.63 11.31 -6.44
CA GLY A 47 -4.49 12.70 -5.98
C GLY A 47 -4.95 12.99 -4.56
N LEU A 48 -5.05 11.97 -3.69
CA LEU A 48 -5.26 12.16 -2.26
C LEU A 48 -3.94 12.50 -1.55
N ASP A 49 -4.00 13.49 -0.66
CA ASP A 49 -2.94 13.82 0.30
C ASP A 49 -3.08 12.98 1.58
N HIS A 50 -2.08 13.07 2.46
CA HIS A 50 -2.13 12.42 3.76
C HIS A 50 -3.25 12.98 4.65
N GLU A 51 -3.87 12.10 5.44
CA GLU A 51 -4.87 12.45 6.44
C GLU A 51 -4.48 11.85 7.81
N ASP A 52 -3.92 12.69 8.67
CA ASP A 52 -3.42 12.31 10.00
C ASP A 52 -4.35 12.72 11.15
N SER A 53 -5.43 13.47 10.88
CA SER A 53 -6.33 13.99 11.91
C SER A 53 -7.40 12.97 12.34
N GLN A 54 -7.55 11.87 11.59
CA GLN A 54 -8.53 10.83 11.85
C GLN A 54 -8.07 9.50 11.25
N THR A 55 -8.73 8.40 11.64
CA THR A 55 -8.44 7.09 11.07
C THR A 55 -8.72 7.11 9.57
N SER A 56 -7.71 6.75 8.77
CA SER A 56 -7.74 6.84 7.31
C SER A 56 -6.76 5.85 6.69
N VAL A 57 -7.01 5.42 5.45
CA VAL A 57 -6.01 4.68 4.67
C VAL A 57 -4.82 5.57 4.27
N MET A 58 -5.04 6.89 4.22
CA MET A 58 -4.08 7.94 3.85
C MET A 58 -3.27 8.47 5.04
N GLU A 59 -3.28 7.81 6.19
CA GLU A 59 -2.39 8.18 7.31
C GLU A 59 -0.91 8.15 6.88
N SER A 60 -0.15 9.20 7.21
CA SER A 60 1.25 9.35 6.79
C SER A 60 2.18 8.29 7.41
N ALA A 61 1.84 7.77 8.59
CA ALA A 61 2.60 6.70 9.25
C ALA A 61 2.41 5.31 8.59
N GLY A 62 1.53 5.24 7.58
CA GLY A 62 1.04 4.00 7.00
C GLY A 62 -0.12 3.45 7.81
N SER A 63 -1.22 3.15 7.13
CA SER A 63 -2.43 2.63 7.78
C SER A 63 -2.42 1.11 7.90
N ASN A 64 -2.84 0.59 9.06
CA ASN A 64 -3.28 -0.81 9.19
C ASN A 64 -4.80 -0.94 8.99
N HIS A 65 -5.48 0.16 8.67
CA HIS A 65 -6.90 0.26 8.45
C HIS A 65 -7.17 0.36 6.95
N GLY A 66 -8.25 -0.24 6.46
CA GLY A 66 -8.66 -0.09 5.06
C GLY A 66 -9.34 1.25 4.80
N ILE A 67 -9.92 1.43 3.61
CA ILE A 67 -10.72 2.60 3.23
C ILE A 67 -11.73 3.00 4.32
N GLN A 68 -11.68 4.28 4.72
CA GLN A 68 -12.60 4.91 5.67
C GLN A 68 -13.52 5.90 4.94
N GLN A 69 -14.57 6.37 5.64
CA GLN A 69 -15.50 7.35 5.08
C GLN A 69 -14.80 8.65 4.67
N ALA A 70 -13.76 9.04 5.42
CA ALA A 70 -12.90 10.18 5.11
C ALA A 70 -12.31 10.11 3.70
N ASP A 71 -11.81 8.93 3.35
CA ASP A 71 -11.14 8.66 2.07
C ASP A 71 -12.16 8.73 0.93
N ILE A 72 -13.37 8.22 1.15
CA ILE A 72 -14.48 8.28 0.20
C ILE A 72 -14.91 9.74 -0.02
N ASP A 73 -15.08 10.51 1.04
CA ASP A 73 -15.50 11.91 0.96
C ASP A 73 -14.46 12.76 0.23
N ALA A 74 -13.17 12.49 0.46
CA ALA A 74 -12.06 13.15 -0.23
C ALA A 74 -12.03 12.81 -1.73
N VAL A 75 -12.24 11.53 -2.10
CA VAL A 75 -12.35 11.13 -3.52
C VAL A 75 -13.55 11.77 -4.18
N LEU A 76 -14.71 11.79 -3.51
CA LEU A 76 -15.90 12.44 -4.04
C LEU A 76 -15.65 13.92 -4.26
N ALA A 77 -15.01 14.62 -3.31
CA ALA A 77 -14.65 16.02 -3.45
C ALA A 77 -13.72 16.29 -4.65
N LEU A 78 -12.77 15.38 -4.93
CA LEU A 78 -11.86 15.49 -6.08
C LEU A 78 -12.58 15.37 -7.44
N TYR A 79 -13.68 14.61 -7.52
CA TYR A 79 -14.38 14.32 -8.78
C TYR A 79 -15.78 14.94 -8.90
N SER A 80 -16.21 15.80 -7.96
CA SER A 80 -17.54 16.43 -7.94
C SER A 80 -17.69 17.64 -8.88
N GLU A 81 -17.04 17.61 -10.06
CA GLU A 81 -17.22 18.65 -11.09
C GLU A 81 -18.58 18.60 -11.80
#